data_AF-A0A0G4HDB3-F1
#
_entry.id   AF-A0A0G4HDB3-F1
#
_cell.length_a   1.000
_cell.length_b   1.000
_cell.length_c   1.000
_cell.angle_alpha   90.00
_cell.angle_beta   90.00
_cell.angle_gamma   90.00
#
_symmetry.space_group_name_H-M   'P 1'
#
loop_
_entity.id
_entity.type
_entity.pdbx_description
1 polymer ?
#
loop_
_entity_poly.entity_id
_entity_poly.type
_entity_poly.pdbx_seq_one_letter_code
_entity_poly.pdbx_strand_id
1 'polypeptide(L)'
;MEEFWGRLTHSTAVRVVKELVSSQLPSEESGGGIKKESGESDGDGNKEGGGKASEGASDEFRNIRMVEEMVKMTLEGTEVITFPLPANFRLGKEGHELLDSIEGLSAESPIGLVASLTVQSMHLGNSEFVRRADMKKRCLFPIPRCSDCDGYAETLFQETDDLKEVAVLLMSDDCERVACGLHLIIAGFLLCPKFLGRTLRCLADASVTSEDVLTAIWKVLSSDSTLHKICGLHVLDQMLMLPLKQWQFVNERLHGLQTLIDLLKTSSFQDLNSEKLFKNAVPVVLSLIWTSCLEPSSADALLPRLAACGLVGNLLGLLDTDLMQEVKEAQQGRPSIPDLVVGLLFDLSSRVEISVEIEAFHEALGRLIPWSVNENGQQVVKHLQQLRPLNQVERERLRRGSLVRLRGMRDSELSPFNNCLADVRAKLPDGTFRVVPREGGGGRDKNGQQPTLALPVEHLVGCVDGFTRRPAKEFRHSMRRHVTLAGTCANAECGSAPENFKLPATVDWAKQNLMTCRKCSYAQYCSSACQKVHWKAHHKKECSFLQSWQGIDQRTD
;
A
#
# COMPACT_ATOMS: atom_id res chain seq x y z
N MET A 1 6.28 -25.37 20.52
CA MET A 1 7.03 -24.42 19.66
C MET A 1 8.27 -23.93 20.38
N GLU A 2 8.18 -23.38 21.60
CA GLU A 2 9.38 -23.10 22.42
C GLU A 2 10.20 -24.37 22.71
N GLU A 3 9.53 -25.50 22.96
CA GLU A 3 10.21 -26.80 23.11
C GLU A 3 10.80 -27.35 21.79
N PHE A 4 10.28 -26.90 20.65
CA PHE A 4 10.79 -27.28 19.32
C PHE A 4 12.04 -26.47 18.97
N TRP A 5 12.00 -25.14 19.19
CA TRP A 5 13.15 -24.26 18.99
C TRP A 5 14.25 -24.46 20.04
N GLY A 6 13.90 -24.79 21.28
CA GLY A 6 14.86 -25.10 22.34
C GLY A 6 15.65 -26.39 22.15
N ARG A 7 15.25 -27.27 21.20
CA ARG A 7 15.94 -28.54 20.90
C ARG A 7 16.69 -28.53 19.57
N LEU A 8 16.59 -27.45 18.79
CA LEU A 8 17.27 -27.37 17.49
C LEU A 8 18.74 -26.99 17.71
N THR A 9 19.64 -27.96 17.53
CA THR A 9 21.07 -27.66 17.43
C THR A 9 21.34 -26.84 16.17
N HIS A 10 22.36 -25.97 16.20
CA HIS A 10 22.75 -25.11 15.06
C HIS A 10 22.88 -25.89 13.73
N SER A 11 23.44 -27.10 13.79
CA SER A 11 23.52 -28.05 12.67
C SER A 11 22.14 -28.43 12.08
N THR A 12 21.12 -28.57 12.92
CA THR A 12 19.76 -28.95 12.51
C THR A 12 19.05 -27.77 11.86
N ALA A 13 19.26 -26.54 12.36
CA ALA A 13 18.67 -25.33 11.78
C ALA A 13 19.23 -25.06 10.38
N VAL A 14 20.55 -25.18 10.23
CA VAL A 14 21.24 -25.06 8.93
C VAL A 14 20.78 -26.15 7.97
N ARG A 15 20.56 -27.39 8.45
CA ARG A 15 20.05 -28.48 7.60
C ARG A 15 18.62 -28.24 7.13
N VAL A 16 17.73 -27.77 8.00
CA VAL A 16 16.33 -27.46 7.66
C VAL A 16 16.25 -26.32 6.65
N VAL A 17 17.07 -25.27 6.79
CA VAL A 17 17.17 -24.18 5.81
C VAL A 17 17.73 -24.70 4.49
N LYS A 18 18.79 -25.51 4.49
CA LYS A 18 19.33 -26.13 3.27
C LYS A 18 18.35 -27.05 2.56
N GLU A 19 17.54 -27.82 3.30
CA GLU A 19 16.53 -28.71 2.71
C GLU A 19 15.34 -27.92 2.15
N LEU A 20 14.91 -26.85 2.83
CA LEU A 20 13.88 -25.93 2.32
C LEU A 20 14.34 -25.21 1.05
N VAL A 21 15.60 -24.79 0.98
CA VAL A 21 16.19 -24.17 -0.21
C VAL A 21 16.38 -25.20 -1.34
N SER A 22 16.87 -26.40 -1.03
CA SER A 22 17.04 -27.48 -2.03
C SER A 22 15.72 -27.98 -2.61
N SER A 23 14.62 -27.95 -1.83
CA SER A 23 13.28 -28.33 -2.29
C SER A 23 12.61 -27.32 -3.23
N GLN A 24 13.22 -26.14 -3.39
CA GLN A 24 12.71 -25.04 -4.22
C GLN A 24 13.47 -24.89 -5.55
N LEU A 25 14.50 -25.71 -5.79
CA LEU A 25 15.18 -25.78 -7.08
C LEU A 25 14.47 -26.81 -7.99
N PRO A 26 14.23 -26.51 -9.27
CA PRO A 26 13.73 -27.50 -10.22
C PRO A 26 14.76 -28.63 -10.37
N SER A 27 14.29 -29.88 -10.32
CA SER A 27 15.14 -31.06 -10.51
C SER A 27 15.71 -31.08 -11.92
N GLU A 28 17.03 -30.90 -12.06
CA GLU A 28 17.74 -31.24 -13.28
C GLU A 28 17.82 -32.77 -13.41
N GLU A 29 16.80 -33.39 -13.98
CA GLU A 29 16.91 -34.72 -14.57
C GLU A 29 16.20 -34.75 -15.92
N SER A 30 16.99 -34.66 -17.00
CA SER A 30 17.15 -35.75 -17.97
C SER A 30 17.88 -35.24 -19.22
N GLY A 31 19.19 -35.51 -19.26
CA GLY A 31 19.96 -35.46 -20.50
C GLY A 31 19.44 -36.54 -21.46
N GLY A 32 18.58 -36.15 -22.40
CA GLY A 32 18.20 -36.96 -23.55
C GLY A 32 19.33 -36.98 -24.58
N GLY A 33 19.89 -38.16 -24.81
CA GLY A 33 20.98 -38.37 -25.76
C GLY A 33 20.63 -37.97 -27.20
N ILE A 34 21.46 -37.13 -27.79
CA ILE A 34 21.43 -36.81 -29.22
C ILE A 34 22.32 -37.81 -29.96
N LYS A 35 21.70 -38.59 -30.85
CA LYS A 35 22.37 -39.43 -31.83
C LYS A 35 23.22 -38.57 -32.77
N LYS A 36 24.48 -38.95 -32.94
CA LYS A 36 25.36 -38.50 -34.01
C LYS A 36 24.79 -38.96 -35.36
N GLU A 37 24.54 -38.03 -36.27
CA GLU A 37 24.66 -38.26 -37.71
C GLU A 37 25.73 -37.32 -38.26
N SER A 38 26.66 -37.94 -38.97
CA SER A 38 27.79 -37.35 -39.67
C SER A 38 27.35 -36.73 -40.99
N GLY A 39 27.75 -35.49 -41.23
CA GLY A 39 27.72 -34.85 -42.55
C GLY A 39 28.85 -33.84 -42.65
N GLU A 40 29.84 -34.17 -43.49
CA GLU A 40 30.92 -33.29 -43.92
C GLU A 40 30.38 -32.09 -44.69
N SER A 41 30.91 -30.89 -44.41
CA SER A 41 31.18 -29.89 -45.45
C SER A 41 32.15 -28.83 -44.95
N ASP A 42 33.23 -28.66 -45.71
CA ASP A 42 34.24 -27.61 -45.56
C ASP A 42 33.65 -26.20 -45.74
N GLY A 43 34.18 -25.23 -45.00
CA GLY A 43 33.82 -23.83 -45.17
C GLY A 43 34.53 -22.89 -44.19
N ASP A 44 35.67 -22.36 -44.63
CA ASP A 44 36.37 -21.22 -44.04
C ASP A 44 35.44 -20.03 -43.76
N GLY A 45 35.56 -19.42 -42.58
CA GLY A 45 34.71 -18.29 -42.22
C GLY A 45 34.99 -17.69 -40.85
N ASN A 46 36.11 -16.99 -40.74
CA ASN A 46 36.50 -16.14 -39.62
C ASN A 46 35.40 -15.13 -39.22
N LYS A 47 34.78 -15.26 -38.05
CA LYS A 47 34.08 -14.17 -37.33
C LYS A 47 34.13 -14.37 -35.82
N GLU A 48 34.80 -13.45 -35.14
CA GLU A 48 34.70 -13.21 -33.70
C GLU A 48 33.24 -12.93 -33.32
N GLY A 49 32.64 -13.82 -32.55
CA GLY A 49 31.34 -13.65 -31.92
C GLY A 49 31.48 -13.81 -30.41
N GLY A 50 31.71 -12.70 -29.70
CA GLY A 50 31.68 -12.67 -28.24
C GLY A 50 30.27 -12.91 -27.73
N GLY A 51 30.02 -14.12 -27.21
CA GLY A 51 28.77 -14.47 -26.54
C GLY A 51 28.67 -13.77 -25.18
N LYS A 52 27.72 -12.84 -25.05
CA LYS A 52 27.21 -12.39 -23.74
C LYS A 52 26.27 -13.47 -23.21
N ALA A 53 26.79 -14.35 -22.36
CA ALA A 53 26.00 -15.27 -21.57
C ALA A 53 25.57 -14.58 -20.25
N SER A 54 24.26 -14.39 -20.12
CA SER A 54 23.46 -14.31 -18.88
C SER A 54 24.10 -13.68 -17.61
N GLU A 55 24.02 -12.36 -17.48
CA GLU A 55 24.22 -11.65 -16.20
C GLU A 55 23.04 -11.87 -15.22
N GLY A 56 21.85 -12.28 -15.69
CA GLY A 56 20.64 -12.41 -14.85
C GLY A 56 20.67 -13.54 -13.80
N ALA A 57 21.37 -14.65 -14.06
CA ALA A 57 21.49 -15.73 -13.08
C ALA A 57 22.48 -15.38 -11.96
N SER A 58 23.45 -14.50 -12.22
CA SER A 58 24.45 -14.06 -11.24
C SER A 58 23.81 -13.25 -10.11
N ASP A 59 22.82 -12.42 -10.42
CA ASP A 59 22.19 -11.53 -9.43
C ASP A 59 21.15 -12.24 -8.55
N GLU A 60 20.47 -13.27 -9.07
CA GLU A 60 19.54 -14.11 -8.29
C GLU A 60 20.30 -14.94 -7.24
N PHE A 61 21.42 -15.57 -7.63
CA PHE A 61 22.31 -16.27 -6.70
C PHE A 61 22.98 -15.30 -5.70
N ARG A 62 23.20 -14.04 -6.07
CA ARG A 62 23.76 -13.01 -5.19
C ARG A 62 22.77 -12.57 -4.11
N ASN A 63 21.48 -12.47 -4.44
CA ASN A 63 20.42 -12.08 -3.50
C ASN A 63 20.11 -13.20 -2.50
N ILE A 64 20.04 -14.45 -2.95
CA ILE A 64 19.86 -15.62 -2.07
C ILE A 64 21.05 -15.72 -1.10
N ARG A 65 22.28 -15.58 -1.59
CA ARG A 65 23.49 -15.60 -0.77
C ARG A 65 23.54 -14.45 0.24
N MET A 66 23.02 -13.27 -0.12
CA MET A 66 22.94 -12.12 0.78
C MET A 66 21.91 -12.35 1.90
N VAL A 67 20.73 -12.93 1.59
CA VAL A 67 19.72 -13.27 2.58
C VAL A 67 20.20 -14.41 3.48
N GLU A 68 20.86 -15.42 2.92
CA GLU A 68 21.50 -16.50 3.68
C GLU A 68 22.58 -15.95 4.61
N GLU A 69 23.45 -15.05 4.15
CA GLU A 69 24.45 -14.39 5.01
C GLU A 69 23.79 -13.46 6.03
N MET A 70 22.73 -12.71 5.71
CA MET A 70 22.02 -11.88 6.70
C MET A 70 21.35 -12.72 7.79
N VAL A 71 20.70 -13.82 7.43
CA VAL A 71 20.08 -14.75 8.38
C VAL A 71 21.17 -15.45 9.20
N LYS A 72 22.27 -15.85 8.57
CA LYS A 72 23.42 -16.45 9.24
C LYS A 72 24.10 -15.49 10.20
N MET A 73 24.38 -14.24 9.80
CA MET A 73 24.94 -13.18 10.65
C MET A 73 24.01 -12.84 11.83
N THR A 74 22.69 -12.82 11.59
CA THR A 74 21.68 -12.62 12.65
C THR A 74 21.65 -13.79 13.64
N LEU A 75 21.82 -15.03 13.17
CA LEU A 75 21.82 -16.24 13.99
C LEU A 75 23.17 -16.52 14.66
N GLU A 76 24.27 -16.06 14.09
CA GLU A 76 25.64 -16.23 14.59
C GLU A 76 26.08 -15.08 15.51
N GLY A 77 25.29 -14.01 15.62
CA GLY A 77 25.61 -12.85 16.46
C GLY A 77 26.83 -12.06 15.98
N THR A 78 27.29 -12.33 14.75
CA THR A 78 28.50 -11.78 14.16
C THR A 78 28.14 -10.72 13.13
N GLU A 79 28.44 -9.48 13.51
CA GLU A 79 28.33 -8.20 12.79
C GLU A 79 26.95 -7.51 12.75
N VAL A 80 26.94 -6.32 13.36
CA VAL A 80 25.89 -5.30 13.28
C VAL A 80 25.84 -4.77 11.84
N ILE A 81 24.65 -4.74 11.22
CA ILE A 81 24.45 -4.00 9.96
C ILE A 81 24.80 -2.54 10.23
N THR A 82 25.97 -2.10 9.80
CA THR A 82 26.39 -0.70 9.89
C THR A 82 25.79 0.04 8.70
N PHE A 83 25.04 1.09 8.97
CA PHE A 83 24.57 2.01 7.94
C PHE A 83 25.65 3.10 7.82
N PRO A 84 26.43 3.18 6.73
CA PRO A 84 27.43 4.24 6.61
C PRO A 84 26.74 5.60 6.59
N LEU A 85 27.28 6.58 7.33
CA LEU A 85 26.83 7.96 7.24
C LEU A 85 27.23 8.53 5.87
N PRO A 86 26.47 9.50 5.32
CA PRO A 86 26.91 10.24 4.15
C PRO A 86 28.32 10.81 4.36
N ALA A 87 29.19 10.73 3.35
CA ALA A 87 30.62 11.08 3.48
C ALA A 87 30.88 12.55 3.90
N ASN A 88 29.88 13.41 3.75
CA ASN A 88 29.90 14.82 4.13
C ASN A 88 29.33 15.11 5.53
N PHE A 89 28.93 14.08 6.28
CA PHE A 89 28.29 14.23 7.58
C PHE A 89 29.35 14.44 8.68
N ARG A 90 29.32 15.60 9.35
CA ARG A 90 30.23 15.90 10.46
C ARG A 90 29.49 15.75 11.78
N LEU A 91 29.92 14.78 12.58
CA LEU A 91 29.42 14.58 13.92
C LEU A 91 30.22 15.39 14.93
N GLY A 92 29.50 16.12 15.78
CA GLY A 92 30.06 16.57 17.05
C GLY A 92 30.31 15.39 17.98
N LYS A 93 31.05 15.62 19.07
CA LYS A 93 31.33 14.61 20.09
C LYS A 93 30.06 13.92 20.60
N GLU A 94 29.02 14.70 20.90
CA GLU A 94 27.72 14.19 21.37
C GLU A 94 27.04 13.28 20.34
N GLY A 95 27.16 13.60 19.04
CA GLY A 95 26.62 12.76 17.97
C GLY A 95 27.36 11.44 17.82
N HIS A 96 28.68 11.43 18.03
CA HIS A 96 29.46 10.18 18.06
C HIS A 96 29.09 9.31 19.26
N GLU A 97 29.02 9.88 20.46
CA GLU A 97 28.63 9.16 21.67
C GLU A 97 27.22 8.55 21.57
N LEU A 98 26.28 9.29 20.97
CA LEU A 98 24.93 8.79 20.71
C LEU A 98 24.93 7.67 19.67
N LEU A 99 25.72 7.80 18.59
CA LEU A 99 25.83 6.77 17.58
C LEU A 99 26.37 5.46 18.18
N ASP A 100 27.45 5.56 18.95
CA ASP A 100 28.06 4.42 19.65
C ASP A 100 27.05 3.77 20.59
N SER A 101 26.23 4.58 21.28
CA SER A 101 25.15 4.09 22.14
C SER A 101 24.06 3.34 21.37
N ILE A 102 23.64 3.84 20.21
CA ILE A 102 22.66 3.17 19.33
C ILE A 102 23.24 1.87 18.77
N GLU A 103 24.50 1.90 18.32
CA GLU A 103 25.18 0.74 17.74
C GLU A 103 25.43 -0.35 18.79
N GLY A 104 25.71 0.04 20.03
CA GLY A 104 25.87 -0.83 21.19
C GLY A 104 24.58 -1.49 21.69
N LEU A 105 23.40 -1.10 21.20
CA LEU A 105 22.14 -1.76 21.57
C LEU A 105 22.15 -3.25 21.14
N SER A 106 21.63 -4.10 22.01
CA SER A 106 21.50 -5.55 21.86
C SER A 106 20.05 -6.02 22.07
N ALA A 107 19.75 -7.29 21.76
CA ALA A 107 18.40 -7.83 21.94
C ALA A 107 17.94 -7.87 23.42
N GLU A 108 18.88 -7.79 24.35
CA GLU A 108 18.64 -7.72 25.80
C GLU A 108 18.40 -6.27 26.29
N SER A 109 18.64 -5.28 25.43
CA SER A 109 18.46 -3.87 25.79
C SER A 109 16.99 -3.59 26.10
N PRO A 110 16.68 -2.92 27.22
CA PRO A 110 15.30 -2.54 27.54
C PRO A 110 14.69 -1.69 26.44
N ILE A 111 13.45 -1.98 26.04
CA ILE A 111 12.76 -1.23 24.98
C ILE A 111 12.64 0.27 25.30
N GLY A 112 12.54 0.63 26.59
CA GLY A 112 12.56 2.01 27.05
C GLY A 112 13.88 2.72 26.77
N LEU A 113 15.03 2.04 26.90
CA LEU A 113 16.33 2.63 26.54
C LEU A 113 16.39 2.98 25.04
N VAL A 114 15.86 2.10 24.18
CA VAL A 114 15.77 2.37 22.74
C VAL A 114 14.91 3.60 22.48
N ALA A 115 13.79 3.76 23.18
CA ALA A 115 12.93 4.94 23.08
C ALA A 115 13.65 6.22 23.52
N SER A 116 14.31 6.21 24.68
CA SER A 116 15.06 7.37 25.18
C SER A 116 16.20 7.77 24.24
N LEU A 117 16.94 6.82 23.67
CA LEU A 117 17.97 7.12 22.65
C LEU A 117 17.36 7.68 21.37
N THR A 118 16.14 7.27 21.01
CA THR A 118 15.42 7.83 19.86
C THR A 118 15.02 9.29 20.11
N VAL A 119 14.63 9.64 21.33
CA VAL A 119 14.33 11.03 21.73
C VAL A 119 15.61 11.88 21.77
N GLN A 120 16.72 11.36 22.29
CA GLN A 120 18.01 12.05 22.25
C GLN A 120 18.47 12.34 20.81
N SER A 121 18.28 11.38 19.90
CA SER A 121 18.50 11.58 18.46
C SER A 121 17.67 12.72 17.89
N MET A 122 16.42 12.84 18.34
CA MET A 122 15.52 13.93 17.94
C MET A 122 16.02 15.29 18.48
N HIS A 123 16.54 15.35 19.72
CA HIS A 123 17.09 16.59 20.29
C HIS A 123 18.31 17.12 19.54
N LEU A 124 19.11 16.24 18.95
CA LEU A 124 20.20 16.63 18.04
C LEU A 124 19.69 17.24 16.72
N GLY A 125 18.38 17.21 16.45
CA GLY A 125 17.75 17.84 15.29
C GLY A 125 18.13 17.16 13.97
N ASN A 126 18.41 15.86 14.00
CA ASN A 126 18.87 15.13 12.83
C ASN A 126 18.08 13.83 12.61
N SER A 127 17.37 13.78 11.49
CA SER A 127 16.41 12.72 11.19
C SER A 127 17.07 11.37 10.94
N GLU A 128 18.32 11.36 10.48
CA GLU A 128 19.08 10.14 10.21
C GLU A 128 19.40 9.39 11.51
N PHE A 129 19.68 10.10 12.61
CA PHE A 129 19.89 9.48 13.91
C PHE A 129 18.61 8.84 14.45
N VAL A 130 17.47 9.53 14.34
CA VAL A 130 16.16 8.99 14.74
C VAL A 130 15.83 7.74 13.93
N ARG A 131 16.08 7.80 12.61
CA ARG A 131 15.87 6.67 11.69
C ARG A 131 16.74 5.47 12.06
N ARG A 132 18.02 5.67 12.41
CA ARG A 132 18.92 4.59 12.83
C ARG A 132 18.48 3.94 14.13
N ALA A 133 18.07 4.73 15.12
CA ALA A 133 17.53 4.20 16.37
C ALA A 133 16.26 3.34 16.10
N ASP A 134 15.35 3.81 15.24
CA ASP A 134 14.17 3.02 14.82
C ASP A 134 14.57 1.74 14.06
N MET A 135 15.52 1.82 13.13
CA MET A 135 15.99 0.63 12.40
C MET A 135 16.61 -0.39 13.35
N LYS A 136 17.44 0.06 14.29
CA LYS A 136 18.03 -0.82 15.31
C LYS A 136 16.92 -1.47 16.14
N LYS A 137 15.89 -0.73 16.55
CA LYS A 137 14.69 -1.29 17.21
C LYS A 137 14.08 -2.43 16.39
N ARG A 138 13.85 -2.22 15.08
CA ARG A 138 13.26 -3.25 14.20
C ARG A 138 14.16 -4.49 14.05
N CYS A 139 15.47 -4.31 14.08
CA CYS A 139 16.42 -5.44 14.07
C CYS A 139 16.39 -6.23 15.37
N LEU A 140 16.32 -5.55 16.51
CA LEU A 140 16.31 -6.17 17.83
C LEU A 140 14.95 -6.82 18.16
N PHE A 141 13.87 -6.23 17.65
CA PHE A 141 12.49 -6.65 17.87
C PHE A 141 11.76 -6.80 16.52
N PRO A 142 12.10 -7.82 15.71
CA PRO A 142 11.50 -8.01 14.38
C PRO A 142 10.01 -8.33 14.45
N ILE A 143 9.57 -8.93 15.56
CA ILE A 143 8.15 -9.14 15.90
C ILE A 143 7.97 -8.59 17.33
N PRO A 144 7.76 -7.28 17.49
CA PRO A 144 7.62 -6.70 18.81
C PRO A 144 6.35 -7.23 19.46
N ARG A 145 6.43 -7.60 20.75
CA ARG A 145 5.24 -7.98 21.51
C ARG A 145 4.35 -6.74 21.68
N CYS A 146 3.06 -6.95 21.89
CA CYS A 146 2.12 -5.86 22.14
C CYS A 146 2.59 -4.96 23.32
N SER A 147 3.11 -5.58 24.37
CA SER A 147 3.70 -4.91 25.53
C SER A 147 4.93 -4.06 25.18
N ASP A 148 5.74 -4.49 24.22
CA ASP A 148 6.95 -3.77 23.81
C ASP A 148 6.58 -2.51 23.05
N CYS A 149 5.59 -2.59 22.16
CA CYS A 149 5.02 -1.44 21.47
C CYS A 149 4.42 -0.42 22.45
N ASP A 150 3.68 -0.90 23.45
CA ASP A 150 3.08 -0.05 24.49
C ASP A 150 4.14 0.61 25.37
N GLY A 151 5.12 -0.16 25.85
CA GLY A 151 6.23 0.37 26.65
C GLY A 151 7.07 1.39 25.88
N TYR A 152 7.33 1.13 24.61
CA TYR A 152 8.05 2.06 23.74
C TYR A 152 7.28 3.37 23.54
N ALA A 153 5.99 3.28 23.16
CA ALA A 153 5.15 4.46 22.98
C ALA A 153 4.99 5.26 24.27
N GLU A 154 4.78 4.59 25.42
CA GLU A 154 4.68 5.24 26.73
C GLU A 154 5.96 5.99 27.10
N THR A 155 7.13 5.36 26.87
CA THR A 155 8.42 6.02 27.10
C THR A 155 8.57 7.25 26.20
N LEU A 156 8.16 7.16 24.92
CA LEU A 156 8.17 8.33 24.03
C LEU A 156 7.25 9.45 24.54
N PHE A 157 6.02 9.15 25.00
CA PHE A 157 5.14 10.17 25.57
C PHE A 157 5.78 10.84 26.78
N GLN A 158 6.39 10.07 27.69
CA GLN A 158 7.00 10.60 28.91
C GLN A 158 8.24 11.47 28.61
N GLU A 159 9.16 10.97 27.78
CA GLU A 159 10.43 11.63 27.46
C GLU A 159 10.26 12.87 26.57
N THR A 160 9.10 13.05 25.92
CA THR A 160 8.81 14.21 25.05
C THR A 160 7.84 15.22 25.69
N ASP A 161 7.60 15.11 26.99
CA ASP A 161 6.60 15.90 27.73
C ASP A 161 5.21 15.86 27.05
N ASP A 162 4.69 14.64 26.88
CA ASP A 162 3.44 14.35 26.16
C ASP A 162 3.44 14.92 24.73
N LEU A 163 4.51 14.69 23.97
CA LEU A 163 4.70 15.15 22.58
C LEU A 163 4.76 16.68 22.40
N LYS A 164 4.89 17.50 23.45
CA LYS A 164 5.06 18.95 23.29
C LYS A 164 6.32 19.31 22.50
N GLU A 165 7.40 18.58 22.70
CA GLU A 165 8.63 18.79 21.93
C GLU A 165 8.47 18.40 20.45
N VAL A 166 7.74 17.31 20.20
CA VAL A 166 7.40 16.87 18.84
C VAL A 166 6.54 17.93 18.14
N ALA A 167 5.57 18.51 18.85
CA ALA A 167 4.75 19.60 18.34
C ALA A 167 5.60 20.80 17.86
N VAL A 168 6.60 21.22 18.63
CA VAL A 168 7.54 22.28 18.22
C VAL A 168 8.27 21.93 16.93
N LEU A 169 8.67 20.67 16.76
CA LEU A 169 9.34 20.20 15.54
C LEU A 169 8.41 20.16 14.33
N LEU A 170 7.16 19.70 14.50
CA LEU A 170 6.18 19.65 13.41
C LEU A 170 5.81 21.05 12.88
N MET A 171 5.81 22.05 13.76
CA MET A 171 5.54 23.45 13.41
C MET A 171 6.78 24.20 12.88
N SER A 172 7.93 23.54 12.76
CA SER A 172 9.17 24.15 12.29
C SER A 172 9.14 24.52 10.81
N ASP A 173 9.75 25.65 10.46
CA ASP A 173 9.99 26.02 9.06
C ASP A 173 11.06 25.16 8.36
N ASP A 174 11.95 24.55 9.14
CA ASP A 174 12.97 23.63 8.64
C ASP A 174 12.42 22.20 8.45
N CYS A 175 12.45 21.70 7.21
CA CYS A 175 12.01 20.35 6.85
C CYS A 175 12.75 19.23 7.59
N GLU A 176 14.04 19.42 7.92
CA GLU A 176 14.82 18.41 8.65
C GLU A 176 14.28 18.23 10.07
N ARG A 177 13.95 19.33 10.73
CA ARG A 177 13.31 19.30 12.06
C ARG A 177 11.93 18.67 12.00
N VAL A 178 11.13 18.99 10.99
CA VAL A 178 9.83 18.34 10.77
C VAL A 178 10.01 16.83 10.59
N ALA A 179 10.98 16.41 9.77
CA ALA A 179 11.29 15.01 9.55
C ALA A 179 11.72 14.30 10.84
N CYS A 180 12.47 14.95 11.74
CA CYS A 180 12.79 14.39 13.06
C CYS A 180 11.54 14.08 13.88
N GLY A 181 10.62 15.04 13.98
CA GLY A 181 9.35 14.85 14.70
C GLY A 181 8.51 13.72 14.10
N LEU A 182 8.43 13.66 12.76
CA LEU A 182 7.71 12.60 12.05
C LEU A 182 8.37 11.23 12.19
N HIS A 183 9.70 11.15 12.20
CA HIS A 183 10.40 9.89 12.46
C HIS A 183 10.13 9.35 13.86
N LEU A 184 10.01 10.23 14.86
CA LEU A 184 9.64 9.79 16.21
C LEU A 184 8.21 9.23 16.23
N ILE A 185 7.28 9.90 15.55
CA ILE A 185 5.91 9.42 15.35
C ILE A 185 5.90 8.04 14.70
N ILE A 186 6.69 7.85 13.64
CA ILE A 186 6.84 6.56 12.96
C ILE A 186 7.39 5.50 13.93
N ALA A 187 8.49 5.81 14.61
CA ALA A 187 9.16 4.86 15.49
C ALA A 187 8.23 4.36 16.59
N GLY A 188 7.39 5.24 17.15
CA GLY A 188 6.39 4.90 18.15
C GLY A 188 5.10 4.28 17.62
N PHE A 189 4.92 4.19 16.30
CA PHE A 189 3.62 3.88 15.68
C PHE A 189 2.49 4.78 16.22
N LEU A 190 2.79 6.04 16.54
CA LEU A 190 1.91 6.91 17.31
C LEU A 190 0.63 7.30 16.54
N LEU A 191 0.61 7.17 15.22
CA LEU A 191 -0.59 7.42 14.40
C LEU A 191 -1.36 6.15 14.02
N CYS A 192 -0.96 4.98 14.50
CA CYS A 192 -1.78 3.78 14.30
C CYS A 192 -3.10 3.88 15.08
N PRO A 193 -4.16 3.14 14.69
CA PRO A 193 -5.47 3.20 15.34
C PRO A 193 -5.44 3.04 16.87
N LYS A 194 -4.45 2.33 17.42
CA LYS A 194 -4.28 2.10 18.86
C LYS A 194 -3.90 3.39 19.62
N PHE A 195 -2.95 4.17 19.09
CA PHE A 195 -2.41 5.36 19.76
C PHE A 195 -2.96 6.68 19.21
N LEU A 196 -3.57 6.67 18.02
CA LEU A 196 -4.03 7.86 17.31
C LEU A 196 -4.83 8.82 18.20
N GLY A 197 -5.76 8.31 19.02
CA GLY A 197 -6.57 9.15 19.91
C GLY A 197 -5.76 9.87 20.98
N ARG A 198 -4.78 9.19 21.59
CA ARG A 198 -3.87 9.79 22.58
C ARG A 198 -2.92 10.78 21.91
N THR A 199 -2.33 10.40 20.77
CA THR A 199 -1.42 11.24 19.99
C THR A 199 -2.10 12.55 19.57
N LEU A 200 -3.31 12.48 19.00
CA LEU A 200 -4.07 13.67 18.62
C LEU A 200 -4.42 14.56 19.82
N ARG A 201 -4.73 13.97 20.98
CA ARG A 201 -4.97 14.74 22.21
C ARG A 201 -3.70 15.46 22.67
N CYS A 202 -2.59 14.74 22.79
CA CYS A 202 -1.30 15.29 23.21
C CYS A 202 -0.84 16.44 22.29
N LEU A 203 -0.95 16.25 20.98
CA LEU A 203 -0.65 17.31 20.01
C LEU A 203 -1.61 18.50 20.13
N ALA A 204 -2.91 18.27 20.32
CA ALA A 204 -3.88 19.34 20.53
C ALA A 204 -3.63 20.12 21.83
N ASP A 205 -3.23 19.45 22.91
CA ASP A 205 -2.83 20.08 24.18
C ASP A 205 -1.59 20.99 23.97
N ALA A 206 -0.74 20.65 22.99
CA ALA A 206 0.38 21.47 22.51
C ALA A 206 0.00 22.47 21.39
N SER A 207 -1.30 22.72 21.18
CA SER A 207 -1.84 23.62 20.14
C SER A 207 -1.54 23.21 18.69
N VAL A 208 -1.23 21.94 18.44
CA VAL A 208 -1.06 21.35 17.10
C VAL A 208 -2.34 20.63 16.70
N THR A 209 -2.98 21.10 15.64
CA THR A 209 -4.20 20.50 15.11
C THR A 209 -3.91 19.31 14.19
N SER A 210 -4.95 18.55 13.84
CA SER A 210 -4.85 17.53 12.79
C SER A 210 -4.38 18.09 11.45
N GLU A 211 -4.80 19.31 11.12
CA GLU A 211 -4.45 20.00 9.89
C GLU A 211 -2.96 20.40 9.88
N ASP A 212 -2.42 20.79 11.03
CA ASP A 212 -0.99 21.08 11.20
C ASP A 212 -0.14 19.82 11.01
N VAL A 213 -0.57 18.68 11.58
CA VAL A 213 0.10 17.38 11.36
C VAL A 213 0.11 17.01 9.88
N LEU A 214 -1.01 17.15 9.18
CA LEU A 214 -1.08 16.91 7.74
C LEU A 214 -0.19 17.90 6.97
N THR A 215 -0.18 19.17 7.36
CA THR A 215 0.70 20.18 6.74
C THR A 215 2.17 19.80 6.89
N ALA A 216 2.59 19.35 8.07
CA ALA A 216 3.94 18.85 8.33
C ALA A 216 4.30 17.63 7.47
N ILE A 217 3.39 16.65 7.34
CA ILE A 217 3.57 15.46 6.49
C ILE A 217 3.75 15.85 5.03
N TRP A 218 2.89 16.73 4.50
CA TRP A 218 2.98 17.13 3.10
C TRP A 218 4.19 18.02 2.82
N LYS A 219 4.61 18.83 3.79
CA LYS A 219 5.85 19.60 3.69
C LYS A 219 7.07 18.70 3.45
N VAL A 220 7.19 17.57 4.17
CA VAL A 220 8.29 16.62 3.93
C VAL A 220 8.12 15.84 2.63
N LEU A 221 6.88 15.49 2.24
CA LEU A 221 6.59 14.83 0.95
C LEU A 221 6.90 15.71 -0.26
N SER A 222 6.72 17.02 -0.13
CA SER A 222 6.98 18.00 -1.19
C SER A 222 8.44 18.47 -1.23
N SER A 223 9.29 18.02 -0.29
CA SER A 223 10.71 18.37 -0.30
C SER A 223 11.48 17.64 -1.41
N ASP A 224 12.64 18.17 -1.79
CA ASP A 224 13.51 17.50 -2.76
C ASP A 224 14.23 16.26 -2.19
N SER A 225 14.27 16.14 -0.86
CA SER A 225 14.94 15.03 -0.17
C SER A 225 14.15 13.74 -0.30
N THR A 226 14.77 12.73 -0.92
CA THR A 226 14.20 11.37 -1.00
C THR A 226 13.91 10.78 0.39
N LEU A 227 14.77 11.05 1.38
CA LEU A 227 14.56 10.56 2.75
C LEU A 227 13.33 11.18 3.41
N HIS A 228 13.10 12.48 3.21
CA HIS A 228 11.93 13.19 3.72
C HIS A 228 10.64 12.69 3.07
N LYS A 229 10.66 12.42 1.75
CA LYS A 229 9.54 11.77 1.05
C LYS A 229 9.19 10.41 1.65
N ILE A 230 10.19 9.57 1.90
CA ILE A 230 9.99 8.25 2.51
C ILE A 230 9.44 8.37 3.93
N CYS A 231 9.96 9.33 4.71
CA CYS A 231 9.43 9.64 6.03
C CYS A 231 7.94 9.97 5.93
N GLY A 232 7.55 10.95 5.11
CA GLY A 232 6.15 11.33 4.92
C GLY A 232 5.26 10.14 4.50
N LEU A 233 5.73 9.28 3.58
CA LEU A 233 4.99 8.10 3.14
C LEU A 233 4.79 7.08 4.27
N HIS A 234 5.81 6.85 5.10
CA HIS A 234 5.68 5.96 6.26
C HIS A 234 4.71 6.51 7.30
N VAL A 235 4.66 7.82 7.51
CA VAL A 235 3.66 8.43 8.40
C VAL A 235 2.25 8.16 7.84
N LEU A 236 2.04 8.37 6.53
CA LEU A 236 0.76 8.12 5.89
C LEU A 236 0.33 6.64 5.93
N ASP A 237 1.28 5.72 5.76
CA ASP A 237 1.04 4.28 5.88
C ASP A 237 0.49 3.91 7.27
N GLN A 238 1.02 4.54 8.33
CA GLN A 238 0.54 4.30 9.70
C GLN A 238 -0.89 4.80 9.96
N MET A 239 -1.30 5.86 9.27
CA MET A 239 -2.64 6.42 9.41
C MET A 239 -3.71 5.50 8.79
N LEU A 240 -3.30 4.58 7.89
CA LEU A 240 -4.07 3.56 7.15
C LEU A 240 -5.24 4.10 6.31
N MET A 241 -6.09 4.94 6.90
CA MET A 241 -7.23 5.60 6.31
C MET A 241 -7.35 7.04 6.85
N LEU A 242 -7.14 8.01 5.97
CA LEU A 242 -7.54 9.38 6.22
C LEU A 242 -9.06 9.51 5.97
N PRO A 243 -9.84 10.06 6.90
CA PRO A 243 -11.25 10.37 6.68
C PRO A 243 -11.44 11.36 5.53
N LEU A 244 -12.62 11.34 4.90
CA LEU A 244 -12.93 12.20 3.75
C LEU A 244 -12.64 13.68 4.02
N LYS A 245 -12.98 14.18 5.22
CA LYS A 245 -12.69 15.57 5.62
C LYS A 245 -11.19 15.90 5.56
N GLN A 246 -10.35 14.98 6.01
CA GLN A 246 -8.89 15.16 5.97
C GLN A 246 -8.37 15.10 4.53
N TRP A 247 -8.92 14.22 3.70
CA TRP A 247 -8.58 14.22 2.27
C TRP A 247 -9.01 15.48 1.53
N GLN A 248 -10.15 16.07 1.89
CA GLN A 248 -10.59 17.35 1.34
C GLN A 248 -9.60 18.45 1.70
N PHE A 249 -9.17 18.52 2.97
CA PHE A 249 -8.12 19.45 3.40
C PHE A 249 -6.81 19.23 2.62
N VAL A 250 -6.33 17.99 2.54
CA VAL A 250 -5.12 17.61 1.78
C VAL A 250 -5.22 18.06 0.33
N ASN A 251 -6.36 17.83 -0.33
CA ASN A 251 -6.55 18.22 -1.71
C ASN A 251 -6.64 19.75 -1.90
N GLU A 252 -7.43 20.43 -1.06
CA GLU A 252 -7.81 21.82 -1.27
C GLU A 252 -6.79 22.83 -0.73
N ARG A 253 -6.02 22.45 0.30
CA ARG A 253 -5.05 23.33 0.97
C ARG A 253 -3.61 22.96 0.67
N LEU A 254 -3.32 21.66 0.49
CA LEU A 254 -1.95 21.16 0.39
C LEU A 254 -1.57 20.70 -1.02
N HIS A 255 -2.50 20.76 -1.99
CA HIS A 255 -2.33 20.16 -3.33
C HIS A 255 -1.88 18.69 -3.27
N GLY A 256 -2.26 17.99 -2.20
CA GLY A 256 -1.62 16.75 -1.82
C GLY A 256 -1.89 15.58 -2.74
N LEU A 257 -3.00 15.62 -3.49
CA LEU A 257 -3.28 14.60 -4.52
C LEU A 257 -2.24 14.68 -5.64
N GLN A 258 -1.89 15.88 -6.10
CA GLN A 258 -0.86 16.05 -7.13
C GLN A 258 0.49 15.54 -6.64
N THR A 259 0.87 15.87 -5.40
CA THR A 259 2.09 15.35 -4.76
C THR A 259 2.12 13.81 -4.76
N LEU A 260 1.01 13.15 -4.40
CA LEU A 260 0.94 11.69 -4.43
C LEU A 260 1.07 11.13 -5.85
N ILE A 261 0.47 11.76 -6.86
CA ILE A 261 0.63 11.34 -8.25
C ILE A 261 2.06 11.54 -8.74
N ASP A 262 2.70 12.65 -8.36
CA ASP A 262 4.08 12.90 -8.72
C ASP A 262 5.01 11.84 -8.11
N LEU A 263 4.74 11.35 -6.90
CA LEU A 263 5.48 10.24 -6.30
C LEU A 263 5.35 8.89 -7.04
N LEU A 264 4.36 8.73 -7.93
CA LEU A 264 4.26 7.54 -8.79
C LEU A 264 5.17 7.62 -10.02
N LYS A 265 5.71 8.79 -10.35
CA LYS A 265 6.61 8.97 -11.49
C LYS A 265 8.00 8.45 -11.13
N THR A 266 8.60 7.65 -12.00
CA THR A 266 9.98 7.17 -11.87
C THR A 266 10.97 8.32 -11.73
N SER A 267 10.72 9.44 -12.42
CA SER A 267 11.53 10.66 -12.34
C SER A 267 11.55 11.34 -10.97
N SER A 268 10.68 10.94 -10.04
CA SER A 268 10.60 11.56 -8.70
C SER A 268 11.66 11.03 -7.73
N PHE A 269 12.41 10.01 -8.13
CA PHE A 269 13.52 9.43 -7.40
C PHE A 269 14.72 9.30 -8.38
N GLN A 270 15.55 10.34 -8.49
CA GLN A 270 16.62 10.41 -9.52
C GLN A 270 17.99 9.90 -9.04
N ASP A 271 18.17 9.60 -7.75
CA ASP A 271 19.47 9.22 -7.19
C ASP A 271 19.81 7.74 -7.39
N LEU A 272 21.10 7.35 -7.42
CA LEU A 272 21.56 5.97 -7.70
C LEU A 272 21.05 4.86 -6.74
N ASN A 273 20.37 5.21 -5.64
CA ASN A 273 19.65 4.27 -4.75
C ASN A 273 18.12 4.36 -4.88
N SER A 274 17.62 5.15 -5.83
CA SER A 274 16.22 5.50 -6.04
C SER A 274 15.36 4.31 -6.37
N GLU A 275 15.90 3.32 -7.06
CA GLU A 275 15.10 2.22 -7.57
C GLU A 275 14.52 1.38 -6.44
N LYS A 276 15.32 1.07 -5.41
CA LYS A 276 14.84 0.38 -4.20
C LYS A 276 13.83 1.22 -3.42
N LEU A 277 14.05 2.53 -3.37
CA LEU A 277 13.17 3.45 -2.66
C LEU A 277 11.84 3.64 -3.37
N PHE A 278 11.86 3.74 -4.70
CA PHE A 278 10.70 3.76 -5.57
C PHE A 278 9.89 2.46 -5.44
N LYS A 279 10.57 1.30 -5.45
CA LYS A 279 9.96 -0.02 -5.21
C LYS A 279 9.23 -0.09 -3.87
N ASN A 280 9.71 0.62 -2.85
CA ASN A 280 9.05 0.68 -1.55
C ASN A 280 7.96 1.77 -1.47
N ALA A 281 8.14 2.89 -2.16
CA ALA A 281 7.23 4.03 -2.14
C ALA A 281 5.95 3.77 -2.94
N VAL A 282 6.05 3.19 -4.14
CA VAL A 282 4.91 2.95 -5.04
C VAL A 282 3.82 2.10 -4.37
N PRO A 283 4.11 0.93 -3.76
CA PRO A 283 3.09 0.15 -3.06
C PRO A 283 2.39 0.94 -1.95
N VAL A 284 3.13 1.80 -1.22
CA VAL A 284 2.56 2.61 -0.14
C VAL A 284 1.62 3.67 -0.70
N VAL A 285 2.02 4.39 -1.75
CA VAL A 285 1.15 5.39 -2.40
C VAL A 285 -0.09 4.73 -2.99
N LEU A 286 0.06 3.63 -3.71
CA LEU A 286 -1.07 2.90 -4.29
C LEU A 286 -2.00 2.34 -3.21
N SER A 287 -1.44 1.79 -2.14
CA SER A 287 -2.20 1.33 -0.98
C SER A 287 -2.98 2.49 -0.36
N LEU A 288 -2.34 3.63 -0.10
CA LEU A 288 -2.98 4.80 0.48
C LEU A 288 -4.14 5.33 -0.38
N ILE A 289 -3.93 5.45 -1.69
CA ILE A 289 -5.00 5.86 -2.63
C ILE A 289 -6.14 4.84 -2.59
N TRP A 290 -5.80 3.55 -2.63
CA TRP A 290 -6.76 2.46 -2.59
C TRP A 290 -7.60 2.48 -1.31
N THR A 291 -6.94 2.50 -0.15
CA THR A 291 -7.59 2.42 1.17
C THR A 291 -8.57 3.56 1.36
N SER A 292 -8.22 4.73 0.83
CA SER A 292 -9.04 5.94 0.83
C SER A 292 -10.29 5.82 -0.05
N CYS A 293 -10.24 4.97 -1.07
CA CYS A 293 -11.37 4.69 -1.96
C CYS A 293 -12.21 3.48 -1.51
N LEU A 294 -11.91 2.88 -0.36
CA LEU A 294 -12.71 1.77 0.16
C LEU A 294 -14.10 2.24 0.60
N GLU A 295 -14.21 3.45 1.16
CA GLU A 295 -15.49 4.07 1.49
C GLU A 295 -16.12 4.68 0.23
N PRO A 296 -17.37 4.33 -0.14
CA PRO A 296 -18.00 4.82 -1.36
C PRO A 296 -18.02 6.35 -1.46
N SER A 297 -18.33 7.05 -0.37
CA SER A 297 -18.36 8.52 -0.33
C SER A 297 -16.99 9.13 -0.62
N SER A 298 -15.92 8.55 -0.07
CA SER A 298 -14.56 8.99 -0.35
C SER A 298 -14.15 8.67 -1.78
N ALA A 299 -14.48 7.49 -2.29
CA ALA A 299 -14.19 7.10 -3.66
C ALA A 299 -14.85 8.04 -4.69
N ASP A 300 -16.11 8.40 -4.45
CA ASP A 300 -16.88 9.29 -5.33
C ASP A 300 -16.32 10.72 -5.34
N ALA A 301 -15.75 11.17 -4.21
CA ALA A 301 -15.11 12.47 -4.10
C ALA A 301 -13.66 12.50 -4.64
N LEU A 302 -12.87 11.45 -4.39
CA LEU A 302 -11.43 11.45 -4.65
C LEU A 302 -11.05 10.96 -6.04
N LEU A 303 -11.69 9.90 -6.54
CA LEU A 303 -11.28 9.28 -7.80
C LEU A 303 -11.37 10.23 -9.01
N PRO A 304 -12.42 11.06 -9.17
CA PRO A 304 -12.44 12.06 -10.25
C PRO A 304 -11.30 13.08 -10.14
N ARG A 305 -10.95 13.52 -8.92
CA ARG A 305 -9.87 14.49 -8.68
C ARG A 305 -8.50 13.87 -8.95
N LEU A 306 -8.26 12.64 -8.48
CA LEU A 306 -7.03 11.89 -8.76
C LEU A 306 -6.86 11.64 -10.27
N ALA A 307 -7.93 11.30 -10.97
CA ALA A 307 -7.89 11.14 -12.42
C ALA A 307 -7.51 12.45 -13.13
N ALA A 308 -8.08 13.58 -12.69
CA ALA A 308 -7.71 14.91 -13.21
C ALA A 308 -6.24 15.28 -12.94
N CYS A 309 -5.64 14.77 -11.84
CA CYS A 309 -4.20 14.88 -11.57
C CYS A 309 -3.33 13.92 -12.40
N GLY A 310 -3.92 13.11 -13.29
CA GLY A 310 -3.20 12.19 -14.16
C GLY A 310 -2.94 10.81 -13.56
N LEU A 311 -3.68 10.39 -12.52
CA LEU A 311 -3.51 9.06 -11.92
C LEU A 311 -3.56 7.94 -12.96
N VAL A 312 -4.51 7.99 -13.90
CA VAL A 312 -4.71 6.95 -14.91
C VAL A 312 -3.45 6.73 -15.75
N GLY A 313 -2.88 7.81 -16.30
CA GLY A 313 -1.66 7.73 -17.10
C GLY A 313 -0.47 7.19 -16.30
N ASN A 314 -0.33 7.57 -15.03
CA ASN A 314 0.74 7.06 -14.16
C ASN A 314 0.55 5.57 -13.83
N LEU A 315 -0.67 5.13 -13.51
CA LEU A 315 -0.99 3.73 -13.28
C LEU A 315 -0.67 2.87 -14.51
N LEU A 316 -1.04 3.34 -15.69
CA LEU A 316 -0.75 2.64 -16.95
C LEU A 316 0.74 2.63 -17.27
N GLY A 317 1.45 3.74 -17.01
CA GLY A 317 2.90 3.80 -17.10
C GLY A 317 3.60 2.76 -16.22
N LEU A 318 3.13 2.57 -14.97
CA LEU A 318 3.66 1.54 -14.07
C LEU A 318 3.51 0.12 -14.64
N LEU A 319 2.43 -0.16 -15.38
CA LEU A 319 2.22 -1.47 -16.03
C LEU A 319 3.20 -1.74 -17.17
N ASP A 320 3.81 -0.70 -17.73
CA ASP A 320 4.78 -0.78 -18.82
C ASP A 320 6.24 -0.79 -18.31
N THR A 321 6.45 -0.69 -16.99
CA THR A 321 7.78 -0.76 -16.39
C THR A 321 8.17 -2.19 -16.01
N ASP A 322 9.48 -2.48 -16.03
CA ASP A 322 10.07 -3.74 -15.55
C ASP A 322 9.78 -4.03 -14.07
N LEU A 323 9.27 -3.03 -13.32
CA LEU A 323 8.77 -3.16 -11.95
C LEU A 323 7.77 -4.32 -11.80
N MET A 324 7.02 -4.61 -12.86
CA MET A 324 6.02 -5.67 -12.87
C MET A 324 6.63 -7.08 -12.91
N GLN A 325 7.85 -7.20 -13.44
CA GLN A 325 8.55 -8.46 -13.57
C GLN A 325 9.26 -8.87 -12.28
N GLU A 326 9.71 -7.89 -11.50
CA GLU A 326 10.50 -8.10 -10.29
C GLU A 326 9.66 -8.30 -9.02
N VAL A 327 8.43 -7.80 -8.97
CA VAL A 327 7.54 -7.91 -7.79
C VAL A 327 6.79 -9.25 -7.76
N LYS A 328 7.37 -10.30 -8.35
CA LYS A 328 6.86 -11.68 -8.27
C LYS A 328 6.92 -12.23 -6.85
N GLU A 329 7.82 -11.71 -6.03
CA GLU A 329 7.90 -12.03 -4.60
C GLU A 329 6.78 -11.28 -3.86
N ALA A 330 5.57 -11.85 -3.90
CA ALA A 330 4.49 -11.43 -3.03
C ALA A 330 4.98 -11.51 -1.58
N GLN A 331 5.31 -10.37 -0.99
CA GLN A 331 5.55 -10.26 0.45
C GLN A 331 4.33 -10.86 1.15
N GLN A 332 4.54 -11.91 1.95
CA GLN A 332 3.48 -12.71 2.54
C GLN A 332 2.40 -11.82 3.16
N GLY A 333 1.24 -11.74 2.50
CA GLY A 333 0.07 -11.01 2.99
C GLY A 333 -0.05 -9.54 2.58
N ARG A 334 0.73 -9.02 1.62
CA ARG A 334 0.43 -7.74 0.95
C ARG A 334 0.00 -7.97 -0.51
N PRO A 335 -0.95 -7.19 -1.03
CA PRO A 335 -1.30 -7.25 -2.44
C PRO A 335 -0.10 -6.84 -3.30
N SER A 336 0.08 -7.51 -4.43
CA SER A 336 1.14 -7.15 -5.37
C SER A 336 0.87 -5.77 -5.98
N ILE A 337 1.91 -5.09 -6.47
CA ILE A 337 1.74 -3.85 -7.25
C ILE A 337 0.78 -4.05 -8.42
N PRO A 338 0.88 -5.13 -9.23
CA PRO A 338 -0.12 -5.45 -10.26
C PRO A 338 -1.56 -5.46 -9.72
N ASP A 339 -1.81 -6.13 -8.59
CA ASP A 339 -3.16 -6.22 -8.03
C ASP A 339 -3.69 -4.84 -7.60
N LEU A 340 -2.84 -4.02 -6.98
CA LEU A 340 -3.17 -2.65 -6.58
C LEU A 340 -3.49 -1.78 -7.79
N VAL A 341 -2.64 -1.80 -8.83
CA VAL A 341 -2.83 -1.01 -10.05
C VAL A 341 -4.10 -1.43 -10.79
N VAL A 342 -4.26 -2.73 -11.04
CA VAL A 342 -5.39 -3.30 -11.78
C VAL A 342 -6.71 -3.01 -11.09
N GLY A 343 -6.76 -3.17 -9.77
CA GLY A 343 -7.98 -2.85 -9.05
C GLY A 343 -8.26 -1.34 -8.98
N LEU A 344 -7.24 -0.46 -8.93
CA LEU A 344 -7.44 0.99 -8.91
C LEU A 344 -8.01 1.44 -10.24
N LEU A 345 -7.45 0.93 -11.34
CA LEU A 345 -7.99 1.14 -12.68
C LEU A 345 -9.43 0.65 -12.79
N PHE A 346 -9.76 -0.47 -12.17
CA PHE A 346 -11.13 -0.97 -12.13
C PHE A 346 -12.07 -0.04 -11.37
N ASP A 347 -11.68 0.40 -10.18
CA ASP A 347 -12.48 1.33 -9.37
C ASP A 347 -12.61 2.70 -10.05
N LEU A 348 -11.55 3.20 -10.68
CA LEU A 348 -11.56 4.40 -11.54
C LEU A 348 -12.52 4.23 -12.71
N SER A 349 -12.47 3.10 -13.42
CA SER A 349 -13.34 2.85 -14.58
C SER A 349 -14.83 2.87 -14.23
N SER A 350 -15.18 2.60 -12.97
CA SER A 350 -16.57 2.67 -12.53
C SER A 350 -17.11 4.09 -12.36
N ARG A 351 -16.22 5.09 -12.25
CA ARG A 351 -16.55 6.49 -11.89
C ARG A 351 -16.05 7.53 -12.88
N VAL A 352 -14.99 7.21 -13.61
CA VAL A 352 -14.29 8.12 -14.51
C VAL A 352 -14.24 7.50 -15.92
N GLU A 353 -14.29 8.36 -16.93
CA GLU A 353 -14.03 7.99 -18.31
C GLU A 353 -12.52 7.76 -18.48
N ILE A 354 -12.10 6.49 -18.65
CA ILE A 354 -10.69 6.11 -18.83
C ILE A 354 -10.47 5.28 -20.11
N SER A 355 -11.45 5.27 -21.00
CA SER A 355 -11.50 4.40 -22.18
C SER A 355 -10.37 4.71 -23.16
N VAL A 356 -10.06 5.99 -23.37
CA VAL A 356 -9.00 6.47 -24.26
C VAL A 356 -7.62 6.01 -23.77
N GLU A 357 -7.37 6.15 -22.48
CA GLU A 357 -6.11 5.73 -21.86
C GLU A 357 -5.97 4.21 -21.87
N ILE A 358 -7.05 3.47 -21.57
CA ILE A 358 -7.05 2.01 -21.61
C ILE A 358 -6.82 1.47 -23.03
N GLU A 359 -7.35 2.14 -24.06
CA GLU A 359 -7.13 1.76 -25.46
C GLU A 359 -5.64 1.87 -25.83
N ALA A 360 -4.97 2.95 -25.43
CA ALA A 360 -3.54 3.15 -25.67
C ALA A 360 -2.65 2.07 -24.98
N PHE A 361 -3.16 1.43 -23.92
CA PHE A 361 -2.42 0.42 -23.14
C PHE A 361 -3.02 -0.99 -23.23
N HIS A 362 -3.85 -1.26 -24.25
CA HIS A 362 -4.54 -2.55 -24.37
C HIS A 362 -3.59 -3.75 -24.41
N GLU A 363 -2.47 -3.62 -25.14
CA GLU A 363 -1.45 -4.67 -25.23
C GLU A 363 -0.75 -4.91 -23.89
N ALA A 364 -0.39 -3.84 -23.17
CA ALA A 364 0.21 -3.92 -21.84
C ALA A 364 -0.71 -4.65 -20.85
N LEU A 365 -2.01 -4.33 -20.86
CA LEU A 365 -3.02 -5.05 -20.05
C LEU A 365 -3.08 -6.54 -20.40
N GLY A 366 -2.97 -6.90 -21.69
CA GLY A 366 -2.91 -8.29 -22.12
C GLY A 366 -1.73 -9.05 -21.54
N ARG A 367 -0.57 -8.39 -21.42
CA ARG A 367 0.63 -8.96 -20.80
C ARG A 367 0.47 -9.24 -19.32
N LEU A 368 -0.52 -8.66 -18.62
CA LEU A 368 -0.74 -8.84 -17.18
C LEU A 368 -1.54 -10.08 -16.80
N ILE A 369 -2.30 -10.67 -17.72
CA ILE A 369 -3.15 -11.84 -17.42
C ILE A 369 -2.35 -13.00 -16.78
N PRO A 370 -1.13 -13.33 -17.25
CA PRO A 370 -0.29 -14.34 -16.61
C PRO A 370 0.21 -13.97 -15.20
N TRP A 371 0.22 -12.67 -14.86
CA TRP A 371 0.82 -12.14 -13.62
C TRP A 371 -0.18 -11.87 -12.53
N SER A 372 -1.46 -11.72 -12.86
CA SER A 372 -2.50 -11.60 -11.84
C SER A 372 -2.56 -12.89 -11.02
N VAL A 373 -2.23 -12.76 -9.73
CA VAL A 373 -1.94 -13.86 -8.80
C VAL A 373 -3.18 -14.71 -8.50
N ASN A 374 -4.37 -14.17 -8.73
CA ASN A 374 -5.64 -14.86 -8.48
C ASN A 374 -6.65 -14.66 -9.62
N GLU A 375 -7.66 -15.53 -9.65
CA GLU A 375 -8.76 -15.49 -10.63
C GLU A 375 -9.46 -14.11 -10.66
N ASN A 376 -9.52 -13.42 -9.52
CA ASN A 376 -10.12 -12.10 -9.42
C ASN A 376 -9.30 -11.07 -10.23
N GLY A 377 -7.97 -11.06 -10.10
CA GLY A 377 -7.10 -10.18 -10.87
C GLY A 377 -7.24 -10.41 -12.37
N GLN A 378 -7.27 -11.68 -12.82
CA GLN A 378 -7.49 -12.02 -14.23
C GLN A 378 -8.84 -11.51 -14.74
N GLN A 379 -9.89 -11.65 -13.92
CA GLN A 379 -11.22 -11.17 -14.23
C GLN A 379 -11.26 -9.64 -14.32
N VAL A 380 -10.54 -8.94 -13.44
CA VAL A 380 -10.42 -7.48 -13.49
C VAL A 380 -9.67 -7.03 -14.74
N VAL A 381 -8.57 -7.68 -15.12
CA VAL A 381 -7.86 -7.37 -16.37
C VAL A 381 -8.77 -7.58 -17.58
N LYS A 382 -9.49 -8.71 -17.64
CA LYS A 382 -10.49 -8.96 -18.70
C LYS A 382 -11.57 -7.88 -18.73
N HIS A 383 -12.00 -7.39 -17.57
CA HIS A 383 -12.96 -6.30 -17.47
C HIS A 383 -12.40 -4.98 -18.01
N LEU A 384 -11.16 -4.63 -17.68
CA LEU A 384 -10.50 -3.44 -18.20
C LEU A 384 -10.32 -3.54 -19.72
N GLN A 385 -9.94 -4.72 -20.22
CA GLN A 385 -9.87 -4.98 -21.67
C GLN A 385 -11.21 -4.81 -22.39
N GLN A 386 -12.34 -4.98 -21.70
CA GLN A 386 -13.67 -4.72 -22.28
C GLN A 386 -14.01 -3.22 -22.38
N LEU A 387 -13.20 -2.33 -21.81
CA LEU A 387 -13.42 -0.88 -21.93
C LEU A 387 -12.98 -0.32 -23.29
N ARG A 388 -12.22 -1.08 -24.09
CA ARG A 388 -11.79 -0.64 -25.41
C ARG A 388 -12.95 -0.56 -26.40
N PRO A 389 -12.83 0.26 -27.46
CA PRO A 389 -13.77 0.22 -28.57
C PRO A 389 -13.91 -1.19 -29.14
N LEU A 390 -15.14 -1.53 -29.53
CA LEU A 390 -15.41 -2.81 -30.20
C LEU A 390 -14.61 -2.89 -31.49
N ASN A 391 -13.91 -3.99 -31.70
CA ASN A 391 -13.27 -4.28 -32.98
C ASN A 391 -14.33 -4.68 -34.03
N GLN A 392 -13.96 -4.72 -35.31
CA GLN A 392 -14.89 -5.00 -36.40
C GLN A 392 -15.67 -6.32 -36.20
N VAL A 393 -14.98 -7.37 -35.76
CA VAL A 393 -15.58 -8.70 -35.53
C VAL A 393 -16.60 -8.65 -34.39
N GLU A 394 -16.31 -7.93 -33.31
CA GLU A 394 -17.24 -7.75 -32.19
C GLU A 394 -18.46 -6.92 -32.60
N ARG A 395 -18.27 -5.86 -33.39
CA ARG A 395 -19.37 -5.03 -33.93
C ARG A 395 -20.32 -5.83 -34.80
N GLU A 396 -19.79 -6.73 -35.62
CA GLU A 396 -20.57 -7.63 -36.46
C GLU A 396 -21.32 -8.70 -35.65
N ARG A 397 -20.75 -9.10 -34.50
CA ARG A 397 -21.35 -10.08 -33.59
C ARG A 397 -22.39 -9.50 -32.63
N LEU A 398 -22.49 -8.17 -32.51
CA LEU A 398 -23.51 -7.53 -31.67
C LEU A 398 -24.91 -7.92 -32.15
N ARG A 399 -25.65 -8.61 -31.27
CA ARG A 399 -26.99 -9.14 -31.54
C ARG A 399 -27.91 -8.84 -30.37
N ARG A 400 -29.21 -9.08 -30.57
CA ARG A 400 -30.19 -8.95 -29.49
C ARG A 400 -29.79 -9.83 -28.31
N GLY A 401 -29.70 -9.23 -27.12
CA GLY A 401 -29.26 -9.86 -25.89
C GLY A 401 -27.77 -9.71 -25.58
N SER A 402 -26.95 -9.17 -26.50
CA SER A 402 -25.56 -8.81 -26.20
C SER A 402 -25.52 -7.79 -25.06
N LEU A 403 -24.62 -8.01 -24.10
CA LEU A 403 -24.37 -7.08 -23.01
C LEU A 403 -23.18 -6.20 -23.38
N VAL A 404 -23.43 -4.90 -23.48
CA VAL A 404 -22.44 -3.87 -23.80
C VAL A 404 -22.33 -2.87 -22.67
N ARG A 405 -21.24 -2.10 -22.63
CA ARG A 405 -21.12 -0.93 -21.76
C ARG A 405 -21.24 0.35 -22.59
N LEU A 406 -21.98 1.33 -22.08
CA LEU A 406 -22.19 2.61 -22.74
C LEU A 406 -21.08 3.59 -22.35
N ARG A 407 -20.52 4.34 -23.30
CA ARG A 407 -19.37 5.26 -23.09
C ARG A 407 -19.38 6.43 -24.08
N GLY A 408 -18.55 7.44 -23.79
CA GLY A 408 -18.26 8.54 -24.71
C GLY A 408 -19.43 9.47 -25.03
N MET A 409 -20.52 9.44 -24.25
CA MET A 409 -21.69 10.30 -24.47
C MET A 409 -21.44 11.68 -23.86
N ARG A 410 -21.40 12.73 -24.71
CA ARG A 410 -21.15 14.12 -24.29
C ARG A 410 -22.43 14.91 -24.04
N ASP A 411 -23.55 14.45 -24.60
CA ASP A 411 -24.86 15.08 -24.38
C ASP A 411 -25.22 15.00 -22.89
N SER A 412 -25.67 16.11 -22.29
CA SER A 412 -26.07 16.18 -20.89
C SER A 412 -27.21 15.22 -20.52
N GLU A 413 -28.09 14.87 -21.47
CA GLU A 413 -29.17 13.91 -21.24
C GLU A 413 -28.68 12.45 -21.28
N LEU A 414 -27.61 12.20 -22.04
CA LEU A 414 -27.04 10.85 -22.22
C LEU A 414 -25.85 10.56 -21.31
N SER A 415 -25.14 11.59 -20.84
CA SER A 415 -23.98 11.45 -19.98
C SER A 415 -24.25 10.68 -18.67
N PRO A 416 -25.45 10.71 -18.06
CA PRO A 416 -25.77 9.87 -16.90
C PRO A 416 -25.72 8.36 -17.20
N PHE A 417 -25.83 7.97 -18.48
CA PHE A 417 -25.72 6.57 -18.91
C PHE A 417 -24.29 6.13 -19.20
N ASN A 418 -23.29 7.03 -19.17
CA ASN A 418 -21.90 6.61 -19.31
C ASN A 418 -21.56 5.60 -18.21
N ASN A 419 -20.80 4.57 -18.59
CA ASN A 419 -20.33 3.45 -17.76
C ASN A 419 -21.41 2.43 -17.39
N CYS A 420 -22.68 2.69 -17.77
CA CYS A 420 -23.78 1.75 -17.54
C CYS A 420 -23.64 0.52 -18.44
N LEU A 421 -24.00 -0.64 -17.89
CA LEU A 421 -24.21 -1.84 -18.68
C LEU A 421 -25.59 -1.75 -19.35
N ALA A 422 -25.68 -2.16 -20.61
CA ALA A 422 -26.91 -2.14 -21.37
C ALA A 422 -27.09 -3.40 -22.22
N ASP A 423 -28.34 -3.85 -22.33
CA ASP A 423 -28.73 -4.94 -23.21
C ASP A 423 -29.04 -4.39 -24.60
N VAL A 424 -28.35 -4.92 -25.62
CA VAL A 424 -28.68 -4.63 -27.02
C VAL A 424 -30.02 -5.28 -27.34
N ARG A 425 -31.00 -4.47 -27.76
CA ARG A 425 -32.35 -4.93 -28.14
C ARG A 425 -32.47 -5.16 -29.63
N ALA A 426 -31.92 -4.27 -30.44
CA ALA A 426 -31.95 -4.35 -31.89
C ALA A 426 -30.81 -3.53 -32.50
N LYS A 427 -30.33 -3.97 -33.67
CA LYS A 427 -29.55 -3.14 -34.58
C LYS A 427 -30.53 -2.49 -35.55
N LEU A 428 -30.48 -1.17 -35.68
CA LEU A 428 -31.37 -0.38 -36.52
C LEU A 428 -30.82 -0.24 -37.95
N PRO A 429 -31.66 0.06 -38.95
CA PRO A 429 -31.23 0.15 -40.35
C PRO A 429 -30.17 1.23 -40.62
N ASP A 430 -30.15 2.29 -39.79
CA ASP A 430 -29.18 3.39 -39.85
C ASP A 430 -27.81 3.04 -39.23
N GLY A 431 -27.64 1.79 -38.77
CA GLY A 431 -26.42 1.31 -38.13
C GLY A 431 -26.33 1.60 -36.62
N THR A 432 -27.29 2.34 -36.05
CA THR A 432 -27.36 2.54 -34.61
C THR A 432 -27.92 1.31 -33.89
N PHE A 433 -27.77 1.27 -32.58
CA PHE A 433 -28.20 0.19 -31.73
C PHE A 433 -29.21 0.69 -30.71
N ARG A 434 -30.35 0.00 -30.64
CA ARG A 434 -31.32 0.17 -29.58
C ARG A 434 -30.84 -0.59 -28.36
N VAL A 435 -30.53 0.10 -27.27
CA VAL A 435 -30.00 -0.47 -26.03
C VAL A 435 -30.89 -0.10 -24.84
N VAL A 436 -30.92 -0.98 -23.83
CA VAL A 436 -31.65 -0.75 -22.57
C VAL A 436 -30.67 -0.86 -21.41
N PRO A 437 -30.37 0.24 -20.69
CA PRO A 437 -29.49 0.21 -19.53
C PRO A 437 -30.05 -0.66 -18.40
N ARG A 438 -29.19 -1.47 -17.74
CA ARG A 438 -29.61 -2.37 -16.67
C ARG A 438 -29.86 -1.66 -15.34
N GLU A 439 -29.00 -0.72 -14.92
CA GLU A 439 -29.11 0.02 -13.65
C GLU A 439 -28.36 1.37 -13.70
N GLY A 440 -28.83 2.36 -12.93
CA GLY A 440 -28.00 3.47 -12.42
C GLY A 440 -28.06 4.83 -13.13
N GLY A 441 -28.43 4.90 -14.42
CA GLY A 441 -28.28 6.14 -15.20
C GLY A 441 -29.55 6.95 -15.48
N GLY A 442 -30.74 6.37 -15.29
CA GLY A 442 -31.99 7.07 -15.56
C GLY A 442 -33.06 6.55 -14.63
N GLY A 443 -33.74 7.46 -13.92
CA GLY A 443 -34.95 7.10 -13.18
C GLY A 443 -35.87 6.31 -14.10
N ARG A 444 -36.55 5.29 -13.56
CA ARG A 444 -37.66 4.68 -14.30
C ARG A 444 -38.60 5.80 -14.72
N ASP A 445 -39.13 5.72 -15.93
CA ASP A 445 -40.15 6.68 -16.34
C ASP A 445 -41.36 6.60 -15.39
N LYS A 446 -42.33 7.51 -15.56
CA LYS A 446 -43.56 7.51 -14.74
C LYS A 446 -44.33 6.18 -14.80
N ASN A 447 -44.05 5.34 -15.80
CA ASN A 447 -44.67 4.04 -16.02
C ASN A 447 -43.82 2.86 -15.51
N GLY A 448 -42.67 3.12 -14.86
CA GLY A 448 -41.78 2.07 -14.40
C GLY A 448 -40.92 1.42 -15.50
N GLN A 449 -40.97 1.92 -16.74
CA GLN A 449 -40.18 1.41 -17.85
C GLN A 449 -38.76 1.98 -17.82
N GLN A 450 -37.81 1.13 -18.21
CA GLN A 450 -36.42 1.55 -18.37
C GLN A 450 -36.28 2.35 -19.68
N PRO A 451 -35.48 3.44 -19.67
CA PRO A 451 -35.23 4.21 -20.88
C PRO A 451 -34.60 3.32 -21.96
N THR A 452 -35.07 3.48 -23.18
CA THR A 452 -34.50 2.83 -24.36
C THR A 452 -33.74 3.88 -25.14
N LEU A 453 -32.44 3.65 -25.36
CA LEU A 453 -31.56 4.57 -26.07
C LEU A 453 -31.28 4.03 -27.48
N ALA A 454 -31.22 4.91 -28.47
CA ALA A 454 -30.70 4.60 -29.79
C ALA A 454 -29.32 5.25 -29.89
N LEU A 455 -28.26 4.44 -29.85
CA LEU A 455 -26.88 4.92 -29.79
C LEU A 455 -26.08 4.35 -30.97
N PRO A 456 -25.24 5.16 -31.64
CA PRO A 456 -24.30 4.65 -32.61
C PRO A 456 -23.24 3.74 -31.95
N VAL A 457 -22.56 2.94 -32.77
CA VAL A 457 -21.70 1.83 -32.30
C VAL A 457 -20.50 2.30 -31.49
N GLU A 458 -20.00 3.50 -31.76
CA GLU A 458 -18.91 4.15 -31.04
C GLU A 458 -19.20 4.43 -29.57
N HIS A 459 -20.48 4.46 -29.17
CA HIS A 459 -20.87 4.56 -27.75
C HIS A 459 -21.01 3.21 -27.07
N LEU A 460 -20.75 2.11 -27.78
CA LEU A 460 -20.78 0.76 -27.25
C LEU A 460 -19.35 0.23 -27.13
N VAL A 461 -18.95 -0.11 -25.91
CA VAL A 461 -17.66 -0.76 -25.63
C VAL A 461 -17.87 -2.11 -24.98
N GLY A 462 -16.99 -3.05 -25.31
CA GLY A 462 -16.97 -4.41 -24.78
C GLY A 462 -18.18 -5.27 -25.15
N CYS A 463 -17.95 -6.58 -25.28
CA CYS A 463 -19.01 -7.59 -25.31
C CYS A 463 -18.80 -8.49 -24.10
N VAL A 464 -19.69 -8.41 -23.12
CA VAL A 464 -19.53 -9.09 -21.84
C VAL A 464 -20.29 -10.41 -21.86
N ASP A 465 -19.67 -11.46 -22.36
CA ASP A 465 -20.21 -12.81 -22.17
C ASP A 465 -19.96 -13.23 -20.71
N GLY A 466 -21.01 -13.23 -19.88
CA GLY A 466 -21.03 -13.94 -18.59
C GLY A 466 -20.38 -13.28 -17.37
N PHE A 467 -19.92 -12.03 -17.43
CA PHE A 467 -19.32 -11.38 -16.26
C PHE A 467 -20.39 -10.94 -15.24
N THR A 468 -20.42 -11.61 -14.08
CA THR A 468 -21.28 -11.22 -12.95
C THR A 468 -20.58 -10.13 -12.11
N ARG A 469 -21.31 -9.27 -11.40
CA ARG A 469 -20.73 -8.22 -10.52
C ARG A 469 -19.99 -8.75 -9.27
N ARG A 470 -19.99 -10.07 -9.03
CA ARG A 470 -19.35 -10.68 -7.84
C ARG A 470 -17.84 -10.38 -7.66
N PRO A 471 -17.00 -10.38 -8.72
CA PRO A 471 -15.54 -10.31 -8.57
C PRO A 471 -15.10 -9.02 -7.90
N ALA A 472 -15.75 -7.90 -8.19
CA ALA A 472 -15.44 -6.60 -7.60
C ALA A 472 -15.67 -6.56 -6.08
N LYS A 473 -16.77 -7.17 -5.61
CA LYS A 473 -17.08 -7.21 -4.17
C LYS A 473 -16.11 -8.11 -3.42
N GLU A 474 -15.79 -9.27 -3.99
CA GLU A 474 -14.85 -10.23 -3.40
C GLU A 474 -13.42 -9.67 -3.40
N PHE A 475 -12.99 -9.04 -4.49
CA PHE A 475 -11.70 -8.36 -4.58
C PHE A 475 -11.58 -7.23 -3.55
N ARG A 476 -12.57 -6.32 -3.48
CA ARG A 476 -12.60 -5.28 -2.43
C ARG A 476 -12.62 -5.87 -1.03
N HIS A 477 -13.35 -6.96 -0.81
CA HIS A 477 -13.45 -7.59 0.50
C HIS A 477 -12.13 -8.28 0.92
N SER A 478 -11.44 -8.93 -0.01
CA SER A 478 -10.11 -9.49 0.21
C SER A 478 -9.11 -8.38 0.55
N MET A 479 -9.14 -7.28 -0.20
CA MET A 479 -8.24 -6.13 0.03
C MET A 479 -8.52 -5.41 1.35
N ARG A 480 -9.81 -5.23 1.72
CA ARG A 480 -10.21 -4.67 3.02
C ARG A 480 -9.66 -5.45 4.21
N ARG A 481 -9.36 -6.75 4.06
CA ARG A 481 -8.72 -7.53 5.15
C ARG A 481 -7.34 -7.03 5.49
N HIS A 482 -6.61 -6.42 4.55
CA HIS A 482 -5.25 -5.95 4.78
C HIS A 482 -5.19 -4.56 5.41
N VAL A 483 -6.29 -3.78 5.34
CA VAL A 483 -6.31 -2.35 5.69
C VAL A 483 -6.86 -2.10 7.09
N THR A 484 -7.63 -3.02 7.65
CA THR A 484 -8.29 -2.79 8.96
C THR A 484 -7.58 -3.50 10.10
N LEU A 485 -6.96 -2.66 10.93
CA LEU A 485 -6.89 -2.74 12.39
C LEU A 485 -5.75 -3.57 12.96
N ALA A 486 -5.16 -3.01 14.01
CA ALA A 486 -4.10 -3.57 14.85
C ALA A 486 -4.49 -4.86 15.58
N GLY A 487 -5.50 -5.61 15.13
CA GLY A 487 -5.83 -6.99 15.48
C GLY A 487 -6.11 -7.26 16.97
N THR A 488 -6.10 -6.23 17.80
CA THR A 488 -5.93 -6.34 19.24
C THR A 488 -6.91 -5.42 19.97
N CYS A 489 -7.15 -5.77 21.22
CA CYS A 489 -7.96 -4.95 22.11
C CYS A 489 -7.22 -3.63 22.42
N ALA A 490 -7.92 -2.51 22.33
CA ALA A 490 -7.40 -1.19 22.65
C ALA A 490 -7.18 -0.97 24.15
N ASN A 491 -7.64 -1.88 25.01
CA ASN A 491 -7.31 -1.86 26.43
C ASN A 491 -5.92 -2.50 26.63
N ALA A 492 -4.92 -1.70 27.02
CA ALA A 492 -3.55 -2.18 27.25
C ALA A 492 -3.45 -3.26 28.34
N GLU A 493 -4.37 -3.26 29.30
CA GLU A 493 -4.45 -4.27 30.38
C GLU A 493 -5.11 -5.58 29.93
N CYS A 494 -5.50 -5.70 28.65
CA CYS A 494 -6.22 -6.87 28.16
C CYS A 494 -5.30 -8.07 27.90
N GLY A 495 -5.27 -9.03 28.82
CA GLY A 495 -4.57 -10.31 28.63
C GLY A 495 -5.25 -11.28 27.65
N SER A 496 -6.39 -10.93 27.05
CA SER A 496 -7.12 -11.78 26.10
C SER A 496 -6.69 -11.57 24.64
N ALA A 497 -5.87 -10.55 24.37
CA ALA A 497 -5.32 -10.33 23.04
C ALA A 497 -4.25 -11.41 22.79
N PRO A 498 -4.35 -12.19 21.69
CA PRO A 498 -3.39 -13.25 21.46
C PRO A 498 -2.03 -12.64 21.10
N GLU A 499 -0.97 -13.12 21.76
CA GLU A 499 0.35 -12.49 21.70
C GLU A 499 1.06 -12.64 20.35
N ASN A 500 0.70 -13.65 19.56
CA ASN A 500 1.37 -13.99 18.31
C ASN A 500 0.38 -14.49 17.27
N PHE A 501 0.09 -13.69 16.24
CA PHE A 501 -0.64 -14.19 15.08
C PHE A 501 0.08 -13.93 13.76
N LYS A 502 0.01 -14.92 12.87
CA LYS A 502 0.32 -14.77 11.45
C LYS A 502 -0.86 -14.04 10.77
N LEU A 503 -0.61 -12.93 10.08
CA LEU A 503 -1.55 -12.38 9.09
C LEU A 503 -1.76 -13.47 8.02
N PRO A 504 -2.93 -14.11 7.88
CA PRO A 504 -4.27 -13.49 7.82
C PRO A 504 -5.24 -13.85 8.96
N ALA A 505 -4.91 -14.83 9.82
CA ALA A 505 -5.82 -15.33 10.86
C ALA A 505 -6.21 -14.25 11.88
N THR A 506 -5.31 -13.28 12.13
CA THR A 506 -5.55 -12.14 13.01
C THR A 506 -6.74 -11.29 12.58
N VAL A 507 -6.88 -11.06 11.28
CA VAL A 507 -7.89 -10.14 10.74
C VAL A 507 -9.27 -10.76 10.86
N ASP A 508 -9.39 -12.03 10.50
CA ASP A 508 -10.67 -12.75 10.59
C ASP A 508 -11.08 -12.95 12.05
N TRP A 509 -10.11 -13.26 12.93
CA TRP A 509 -10.36 -13.30 14.38
C TRP A 509 -10.82 -11.94 14.91
N ALA A 510 -10.12 -10.85 14.56
CA ALA A 510 -10.45 -9.50 15.02
C ALA A 510 -11.86 -9.09 14.59
N LYS A 511 -12.24 -9.40 13.35
CA LYS A 511 -13.60 -9.13 12.84
C LYS A 511 -14.69 -9.89 13.59
N GLN A 512 -14.40 -11.12 14.02
CA GLN A 512 -15.37 -11.97 14.70
C GLN A 512 -15.45 -11.69 16.22
N ASN A 513 -14.36 -11.22 16.83
CA ASN A 513 -14.23 -11.19 18.28
C ASN A 513 -14.09 -9.77 18.86
N LEU A 514 -13.78 -8.75 18.05
CA LEU A 514 -13.64 -7.39 18.53
C LEU A 514 -14.87 -6.54 18.22
N MET A 515 -15.39 -5.88 19.25
CA MET A 515 -16.41 -4.85 19.14
C MET A 515 -15.75 -3.49 18.94
N THR A 516 -16.28 -2.69 18.02
CA THR A 516 -15.82 -1.31 17.81
C THR A 516 -16.53 -0.33 18.76
N CYS A 517 -15.83 0.74 19.14
CA CYS A 517 -16.44 1.86 19.83
C CYS A 517 -17.52 2.48 18.94
N ARG A 518 -18.79 2.49 19.38
CA ARG A 518 -19.89 3.03 18.57
C ARG A 518 -19.78 4.52 18.24
N LYS A 519 -18.98 5.27 18.99
CA LYS A 519 -18.82 6.72 18.81
C LYS A 519 -17.76 7.08 17.78
N CYS A 520 -16.56 6.53 17.92
CA CYS A 520 -15.44 6.85 17.02
C CYS A 520 -15.10 5.74 16.02
N SER A 521 -15.63 4.53 16.17
CA SER A 521 -15.37 3.35 15.32
C SER A 521 -13.90 2.89 15.20
N TYR A 522 -12.93 3.61 15.79
CA TYR A 522 -11.50 3.29 15.75
C TYR A 522 -11.08 2.30 16.84
N ALA A 523 -11.44 2.57 18.10
CA ALA A 523 -11.05 1.69 19.20
C ALA A 523 -11.82 0.37 19.14
N GLN A 524 -11.11 -0.74 19.28
CA GLN A 524 -11.65 -2.10 19.26
C GLN A 524 -11.47 -2.78 20.61
N TYR A 525 -12.43 -3.62 20.99
CA TYR A 525 -12.44 -4.26 22.30
C TYR A 525 -12.91 -5.70 22.20
N CYS A 526 -12.21 -6.63 22.85
CA CYS A 526 -12.65 -8.03 22.94
C CYS A 526 -13.91 -8.20 23.81
N SER A 527 -14.24 -7.22 24.67
CA SER A 527 -15.36 -7.29 25.59
C SER A 527 -15.84 -5.90 26.01
N SER A 528 -17.08 -5.83 26.49
CA SER A 528 -17.66 -4.60 27.03
C SER A 528 -16.99 -4.18 28.34
N ALA A 529 -16.42 -5.14 29.08
CA ALA A 529 -15.60 -4.87 30.27
C ALA A 529 -14.32 -4.11 29.90
N CYS A 530 -13.56 -4.59 28.90
CA CYS A 530 -12.38 -3.88 28.40
C CYS A 530 -12.72 -2.48 27.89
N GLN A 531 -13.84 -2.35 27.18
CA GLN A 531 -14.33 -1.03 26.75
C GLN A 531 -14.60 -0.13 27.95
N LYS A 532 -15.29 -0.60 29.00
CA LYS A 532 -15.59 0.21 30.20
C LYS A 532 -14.34 0.64 30.96
N VAL A 533 -13.34 -0.24 31.08
CA VAL A 533 -12.06 0.06 31.74
C VAL A 533 -11.32 1.13 30.94
N HIS A 534 -11.08 0.90 29.65
CA HIS A 534 -10.39 1.86 28.79
C HIS A 534 -11.15 3.20 28.69
N TRP A 535 -12.49 3.16 28.64
CA TRP A 535 -13.34 4.36 28.65
C TRP A 535 -13.12 5.25 29.86
N LYS A 536 -13.06 4.65 31.06
CA LYS A 536 -12.86 5.38 32.31
C LYS A 536 -11.44 5.91 32.44
N ALA A 537 -10.44 5.13 32.01
CA ALA A 537 -9.04 5.51 32.13
C ALA A 537 -8.68 6.68 31.21
N HIS A 538 -8.91 6.53 29.89
CA HIS A 538 -8.38 7.49 28.91
C HIS A 538 -9.32 7.72 27.71
N HIS A 539 -10.02 6.69 27.23
CA HIS A 539 -10.70 6.76 25.93
C HIS A 539 -11.84 7.78 25.89
N LYS A 540 -12.48 8.12 27.02
CA LYS A 540 -13.53 9.16 27.04
C LYS A 540 -13.03 10.50 26.47
N LYS A 541 -11.78 10.89 26.76
CA LYS A 541 -11.17 12.13 26.25
C LYS A 541 -10.68 11.96 24.81
N GLU A 542 -10.08 10.82 24.50
CA GLU A 542 -9.53 10.53 23.17
C GLU A 542 -10.62 10.36 22.09
N CYS A 543 -11.78 9.84 22.49
CA CYS A 543 -12.89 9.55 21.60
C CYS A 543 -13.38 10.81 20.86
N SER A 544 -13.42 11.96 21.54
CA SER A 544 -13.83 13.23 20.89
C SER A 544 -12.83 13.70 19.83
N PHE A 545 -11.53 13.50 20.05
CA PHE A 545 -10.51 13.81 19.05
C PHE A 545 -10.61 12.89 17.84
N LEU A 546 -10.86 11.59 18.06
CA LEU A 546 -11.09 10.64 16.97
C LEU A 546 -12.37 10.95 16.17
N GLN A 547 -13.43 11.43 16.82
CA GLN A 547 -14.64 11.88 16.12
C GLN A 547 -14.38 13.14 15.29
N SER A 548 -13.65 14.12 15.85
CA SER A 548 -13.23 15.32 15.13
C SER A 548 -12.34 14.98 13.92
N TRP A 549 -11.40 14.05 14.11
CA TRP A 549 -10.56 13.51 13.07
C TRP A 549 -11.38 12.93 11.90
N GLN A 550 -12.45 12.19 12.21
CA GLN A 550 -13.39 11.66 11.22
C GLN A 550 -14.27 12.71 10.54
N GLY A 551 -14.33 13.93 11.07
CA GLY A 551 -15.30 14.92 10.64
C GLY A 551 -16.73 14.60 11.06
N ILE A 552 -16.92 13.79 12.12
CA ILE A 552 -18.23 13.58 12.72
C ILE A 552 -18.50 14.78 13.62
N ASP A 553 -19.21 15.78 13.10
CA ASP A 553 -19.61 16.95 13.88
C ASP A 553 -20.54 16.52 15.02
N GLN A 554 -20.21 16.89 16.26
CA GLN A 554 -20.99 16.54 17.46
C GLN A 554 -22.33 17.28 17.57
N ARG A 555 -22.79 17.97 16.51
CA ARG A 555 -23.89 18.96 16.56
C ARG A 555 -25.23 18.46 16.00
N THR A 556 -25.38 17.18 15.67
CA THR A 556 -26.60 16.66 15.03
C THR A 556 -27.52 15.84 15.94
N ASP A 557 -27.43 15.96 17.26
CA ASP A 557 -28.39 15.34 18.20
C ASP A 557 -29.25 16.39 18.92
#